data_AF-A0A9W8A139-F1
#
_entry.id   AF-A0A9W8A139-F1
#
_cell.length_a   1.000
_cell.length_b   1.000
_cell.length_c   1.000
_cell.angle_alpha   90.00
_cell.angle_beta   90.00
_cell.angle_gamma   90.00
#
_symmetry.space_group_name_H-M   'P 1'
#
loop_
_entity.id
_entity.type
_entity.pdbx_description
1 polymer ?
#
loop_
_entity_poly.entity_id
_entity_poly.type
_entity_poly.pdbx_seq_one_letter_code
_entity_poly.pdbx_strand_id
1 'polypeptide(L)'
;MSCDLSDPSIMVAYQEFVGGHSTNWLLLGYNDTRDVISLYSKGTGGVTEFASQVKNEVLFGLVRFEKVSILIQYISEQAGGVRRARGLVHGRAVANLLKDHDMQLIVGKVSELSETNLRSKIRSSNLDEVHDDSDVLPTPAATPAYPATITPPSATASPPRSFTGHPSPSAATSHAPLLPQPQTSPFRADPAAKGNAMMVDTPVAPIPSTATEVESRKPQGLAYQQSPLEPVPNETKLSNGGTSLTPSASSSPRPSTKGLPHNSNGSSRNLYGGVTSPVPALELQTSVSDRFLEEELAKRLTLKARIDDDTMRGKDNAMSGFIAVQGGKSYYWKRRWFVIRGSTLYLYPSETAVSPSDALELRDMADYPRDAEADVLIPNSFFLEFRSQGPFYFYADSADLKAEFIHLVAKLARA
;
A
#
# COMPACT_ATOMS: atom_id res chain seq x y z
N MET A 1 14.59 6.82 15.33
CA MET A 1 13.98 5.57 15.80
C MET A 1 14.63 4.46 14.99
N SER A 2 15.70 3.88 15.51
CA SER A 2 16.41 2.76 14.86
C SER A 2 15.83 1.45 15.37
N CYS A 3 15.58 0.49 14.47
CA CYS A 3 15.26 -0.88 14.88
C CYS A 3 16.55 -1.68 15.04
N ASP A 4 16.54 -2.58 16.01
CA ASP A 4 17.58 -3.58 16.19
C ASP A 4 17.19 -4.85 15.43
N LEU A 5 18.08 -5.28 14.52
CA LEU A 5 17.96 -6.46 13.68
C LEU A 5 19.15 -7.43 13.92
N SER A 6 19.80 -7.33 15.09
CA SER A 6 21.01 -8.08 15.43
C SER A 6 20.77 -9.56 15.76
N ASP A 7 19.52 -10.04 15.77
CA ASP A 7 19.21 -11.46 16.01
C ASP A 7 19.87 -12.34 14.92
N PRO A 8 20.88 -13.16 15.29
CA PRO A 8 21.61 -13.98 14.31
C PRO A 8 20.70 -15.02 13.63
N SER A 9 19.59 -15.38 14.29
CA SER A 9 18.61 -16.34 13.75
C SER A 9 17.96 -15.83 12.47
N ILE A 10 17.81 -14.51 12.33
CA ILE A 10 17.27 -13.88 11.12
C ILE A 10 18.17 -14.19 9.92
N MET A 11 19.48 -13.98 10.08
CA MET A 11 20.44 -14.22 8.99
C MET A 11 20.55 -15.70 8.63
N VAL A 12 20.51 -16.60 9.62
CA VAL A 12 20.50 -18.05 9.37
C VAL A 12 19.24 -18.45 8.58
N ALA A 13 18.05 -18.01 9.00
CA ALA A 13 16.81 -18.30 8.30
C ALA A 13 16.77 -17.68 6.88
N TYR A 14 17.32 -16.48 6.73
CA TYR A 14 17.41 -15.81 5.43
C TYR A 14 18.36 -16.52 4.47
N GLN A 15 19.53 -16.97 4.94
CA GLN A 15 20.45 -17.76 4.13
C GLN A 15 19.82 -19.08 3.69
N GLU A 16 19.06 -19.75 4.55
CA GLU A 16 18.31 -20.95 4.16
C GLU A 16 17.27 -20.66 3.08
N PHE A 17 16.53 -19.55 3.22
CA PHE A 17 15.56 -19.09 2.23
C PHE A 17 16.23 -18.84 0.87
N VAL A 18 17.30 -18.04 0.83
CA VAL A 18 18.02 -17.67 -0.39
C VAL A 18 18.72 -18.86 -1.04
N GLY A 19 19.31 -19.75 -0.24
CA GLY A 19 20.01 -20.95 -0.71
C GLY A 19 19.13 -21.97 -1.42
N GLY A 20 17.81 -21.74 -1.49
CA GLY A 20 16.89 -22.67 -2.14
C GLY A 20 16.70 -23.96 -1.34
N HIS A 21 16.95 -23.92 -0.02
CA HIS A 21 16.63 -25.03 0.87
C HIS A 21 15.11 -25.21 0.97
N SER A 22 14.68 -26.16 1.79
CA SER A 22 13.25 -26.44 2.01
C SER A 22 12.48 -25.24 2.57
N THR A 23 13.16 -24.31 3.26
CA THR A 23 12.57 -23.09 3.82
C THR A 23 12.08 -22.16 2.71
N ASN A 24 10.77 -21.96 2.61
CA ASN A 24 10.13 -21.08 1.63
C ASN A 24 9.39 -19.89 2.25
N TRP A 25 9.41 -19.76 3.57
CA TRP A 25 9.01 -18.54 4.25
C TRP A 25 9.72 -18.36 5.59
N LEU A 26 9.84 -17.11 6.04
CA LEU A 26 10.22 -16.73 7.40
C LEU A 26 9.34 -15.58 7.88
N LEU A 27 9.12 -15.51 9.20
CA LEU A 27 8.29 -14.52 9.87
C LEU A 27 9.10 -13.86 10.98
N LEU A 28 9.11 -12.54 10.98
CA LEU A 28 9.79 -11.68 11.93
C LEU A 28 8.76 -10.85 12.71
N GLY A 29 9.07 -10.56 13.97
CA GLY A 29 8.20 -9.74 14.81
C GLY A 29 8.94 -9.16 16.00
N TYR A 30 8.20 -8.43 16.85
CA TYR A 30 8.80 -7.67 17.94
C TYR A 30 8.96 -8.44 19.25
N ASN A 31 8.32 -9.60 19.42
CA ASN A 31 8.32 -10.40 20.66
C ASN A 31 8.10 -9.54 21.92
N ASP A 32 7.04 -8.71 21.89
CA ASP A 32 6.69 -7.72 22.93
C ASP A 32 7.72 -6.61 23.22
N THR A 33 8.84 -6.59 22.51
CA THR A 33 9.75 -5.45 22.56
C THR A 33 9.23 -4.30 21.72
N ARG A 34 9.83 -3.13 21.89
CA ARG A 34 9.43 -1.92 21.15
C ARG A 34 10.23 -1.74 19.86
N ASP A 35 11.54 -2.02 19.88
CA ASP A 35 12.45 -1.69 18.78
C ASP A 35 13.34 -2.87 18.36
N VAL A 36 13.19 -4.07 18.94
CA VAL A 36 13.97 -5.27 18.57
C VAL A 36 13.10 -6.18 17.71
N ILE A 37 13.60 -6.54 16.53
CA ILE A 37 12.95 -7.50 15.64
C ILE A 37 13.73 -8.80 15.72
N SER A 38 12.99 -9.91 15.91
CA SER A 38 13.55 -11.25 16.04
C SER A 38 12.77 -12.25 15.18
N LEU A 39 13.38 -13.40 14.91
CA LEU A 39 12.74 -14.48 14.17
C LEU A 39 11.63 -15.12 15.03
N TYR A 40 10.40 -15.14 14.50
CA TYR A 40 9.28 -15.83 15.12
C TYR A 40 9.23 -17.30 14.70
N SER A 41 9.24 -17.52 13.39
CA SER A 41 9.09 -18.83 12.79
C SER A 41 9.59 -18.83 11.35
N LYS A 42 9.85 -20.03 10.82
CA LYS A 42 10.17 -20.30 9.43
C LYS A 42 9.56 -21.65 9.04
N GLY A 43 9.31 -21.88 7.77
CA GLY A 43 8.67 -23.12 7.33
C GLY A 43 8.78 -23.38 5.83
N THR A 44 8.09 -24.43 5.42
CA THR A 44 8.17 -25.03 4.07
C THR A 44 6.79 -25.19 3.41
N GLY A 45 5.71 -24.91 4.14
CA GLY A 45 4.31 -24.97 3.70
C GLY A 45 3.81 -23.71 2.96
N GLY A 46 4.73 -22.83 2.55
CA GLY A 46 4.42 -21.68 1.71
C GLY A 46 3.45 -20.68 2.35
N VAL A 47 2.62 -20.04 1.52
CA VAL A 47 1.71 -18.97 1.92
C VAL A 47 0.65 -19.44 2.92
N THR A 48 0.11 -20.65 2.74
CA THR A 48 -0.95 -21.17 3.61
C THR A 48 -0.44 -21.41 5.04
N GLU A 49 0.74 -22.03 5.17
CA GLU A 49 1.37 -22.19 6.48
C GLU A 49 1.78 -20.84 7.08
N PHE A 50 2.40 -19.97 6.28
CA PHE A 50 2.76 -18.62 6.68
C PHE A 50 1.56 -17.85 7.27
N ALA A 51 0.43 -17.82 6.56
CA ALA A 51 -0.78 -17.12 6.98
C ALA A 51 -1.35 -17.66 8.31
N SER A 52 -1.20 -18.96 8.58
CA SER A 52 -1.62 -19.57 9.85
C SER A 52 -0.78 -19.13 11.06
N GLN A 53 0.45 -18.68 10.83
CA GLN A 53 1.38 -18.22 11.86
C GLN A 53 1.28 -16.72 12.14
N VAL A 54 0.51 -15.97 11.33
CA VAL A 54 0.32 -14.52 11.49
C VAL A 54 -0.55 -14.23 12.70
N LYS A 55 -0.02 -13.44 13.63
CA LYS A 55 -0.71 -12.96 14.84
C LYS A 55 -1.25 -11.54 14.64
N ASN A 56 -2.16 -11.10 15.51
CA ASN A 56 -2.77 -9.75 15.47
C ASN A 56 -1.82 -8.61 15.90
N GLU A 57 -0.62 -8.56 15.35
CA GLU A 57 0.39 -7.55 15.64
C GLU A 57 1.07 -7.03 14.36
N VAL A 58 2.20 -6.33 14.51
CA VAL A 58 3.01 -5.88 13.38
C VAL A 58 4.10 -6.92 13.11
N LEU A 59 4.07 -7.51 11.93
CA LEU A 59 4.96 -8.60 11.53
C LEU A 59 5.57 -8.33 10.15
N PHE A 60 6.71 -8.94 9.88
CA PHE A 60 7.37 -8.90 8.57
C PHE A 60 7.62 -10.33 8.10
N GLY A 61 7.12 -10.67 6.92
CA GLY A 61 7.31 -11.99 6.34
C GLY A 61 8.08 -11.91 5.03
N LEU A 62 8.96 -12.87 4.78
CA LEU A 62 9.50 -13.09 3.44
C LEU A 62 8.98 -14.45 2.99
N VAL A 63 8.27 -14.49 1.87
CA VAL A 63 7.59 -15.69 1.37
C VAL A 63 7.94 -15.90 -0.10
N ARG A 64 8.32 -17.12 -0.46
CA ARG A 64 8.48 -17.53 -1.85
C ARG A 64 7.14 -18.07 -2.35
N PHE A 65 6.59 -17.43 -3.36
CA PHE A 65 5.36 -17.85 -4.01
C PHE A 65 5.59 -17.92 -5.52
N GLU A 66 5.39 -19.11 -6.08
CA GLU A 66 5.75 -19.43 -7.46
C GLU A 66 7.25 -19.19 -7.70
N LYS A 67 7.63 -18.20 -8.52
CA LYS A 67 9.04 -17.83 -8.79
C LYS A 67 9.43 -16.49 -8.18
N VAL A 68 8.56 -15.92 -7.35
CA VAL A 68 8.68 -14.55 -6.84
C VAL A 68 8.87 -14.60 -5.32
N SER A 69 9.85 -13.86 -4.82
CA SER A 69 10.07 -13.62 -3.40
C SER A 69 9.34 -12.34 -2.99
N ILE A 70 8.38 -12.45 -2.07
CA ILE A 70 7.53 -11.34 -1.64
C ILE A 70 7.86 -10.97 -0.20
N LEU A 71 8.23 -9.71 0.02
CA LEU A 71 8.35 -9.13 1.35
C LEU A 71 6.98 -8.58 1.79
N ILE A 72 6.37 -9.23 2.77
CA ILE A 72 5.06 -8.90 3.31
C ILE A 72 5.24 -8.13 4.62
N GLN A 73 4.74 -6.91 4.67
CA GLN A 73 4.61 -6.10 5.89
C GLN A 73 3.17 -6.20 6.39
N TYR A 74 2.94 -7.10 7.35
CA TYR A 74 1.64 -7.28 7.96
C TYR A 74 1.44 -6.30 9.11
N ILE A 75 0.43 -5.44 9.00
CA ILE A 75 0.08 -4.44 10.01
C ILE A 75 -1.35 -4.69 10.44
N SER A 76 -1.53 -5.45 11.52
CA SER A 76 -2.85 -5.71 12.10
C SER A 76 -3.63 -4.40 12.31
N GLU A 77 -4.89 -4.40 11.89
CA GLU A 77 -5.82 -3.28 12.13
C GLU A 77 -6.04 -3.03 13.64
N GLN A 78 -5.90 -4.08 14.44
CA GLN A 78 -6.02 -4.03 15.90
C GLN A 78 -4.76 -3.45 16.59
N ALA A 79 -3.65 -3.28 15.87
CA ALA A 79 -2.47 -2.65 16.43
C ALA A 79 -2.70 -1.14 16.61
N GLY A 80 -2.29 -0.59 17.76
CA GLY A 80 -2.40 0.84 18.02
C GLY A 80 -1.62 1.70 17.02
N GLY A 81 -2.08 2.94 16.77
CA GLY A 81 -1.53 3.82 15.73
C GLY A 81 -0.01 4.01 15.77
N VAL A 82 0.57 4.17 16.97
CA VAL A 82 2.03 4.28 17.16
C VAL A 82 2.76 3.02 16.70
N ARG A 83 2.21 1.83 16.98
CA ARG A 83 2.79 0.54 16.59
C ARG A 83 2.73 0.37 15.07
N ARG A 84 1.60 0.76 14.44
CA ARG A 84 1.45 0.75 12.97
C ARG A 84 2.46 1.68 12.29
N ALA A 85 2.59 2.91 12.77
CA ALA A 85 3.56 3.87 12.25
C ALA A 85 5.00 3.35 12.38
N ARG A 86 5.35 2.76 13.53
CA ARG A 86 6.66 2.13 13.73
C ARG A 86 6.89 0.97 12.77
N GLY A 87 5.87 0.13 12.57
CA GLY A 87 5.86 -0.93 11.57
C GLY A 87 6.30 -0.42 10.20
N LEU A 88 5.64 0.62 9.69
CA LEU A 88 5.95 1.26 8.40
C LEU A 88 7.39 1.77 8.32
N VAL A 89 7.87 2.45 9.36
CA VAL A 89 9.25 2.98 9.40
C VAL A 89 10.28 1.85 9.43
N HIS A 90 10.09 0.86 10.29
CA HIS A 90 11.04 -0.25 10.45
C HIS A 90 11.02 -1.22 9.25
N GLY A 91 9.92 -1.30 8.51
CA GLY A 91 9.84 -2.11 7.29
C GLY A 91 10.89 -1.74 6.25
N ARG A 92 11.34 -0.48 6.20
CA ARG A 92 12.45 -0.06 5.33
C ARG A 92 13.77 -0.71 5.73
N ALA A 93 14.05 -0.80 7.03
CA ALA A 93 15.27 -1.43 7.53
C ALA A 93 15.23 -2.96 7.31
N VAL A 94 14.06 -3.58 7.49
CA VAL A 94 13.86 -5.01 7.17
C VAL A 94 14.05 -5.28 5.68
N ALA A 95 13.48 -4.45 4.80
CA ALA A 95 13.66 -4.57 3.36
C ALA A 95 15.14 -4.43 2.94
N ASN A 96 15.89 -3.53 3.59
CA ASN A 96 17.32 -3.36 3.35
C ASN A 96 18.15 -4.57 3.80
N LEU A 97 17.69 -5.30 4.83
CA LEU A 97 18.34 -6.52 5.31
C LEU A 97 18.04 -7.71 4.38
N LEU A 98 16.77 -7.87 3.98
CA LEU A 98 16.27 -8.98 3.18
C LEU A 98 16.22 -8.60 1.68
N LYS A 99 17.38 -8.41 1.05
CA LYS A 99 17.49 -7.81 -0.30
C LYS A 99 16.92 -8.64 -1.45
N ASP A 100 16.80 -9.96 -1.29
CA ASP A 100 16.37 -10.89 -2.34
C ASP A 100 14.84 -10.99 -2.46
N HIS A 101 14.13 -9.86 -2.37
CA HIS A 101 12.70 -9.78 -2.63
C HIS A 101 12.44 -9.06 -3.95
N ASP A 102 11.52 -9.58 -4.75
CA ASP A 102 11.13 -9.01 -6.04
C ASP A 102 9.99 -7.98 -5.87
N MET A 103 9.16 -8.16 -4.85
CA MET A 103 7.99 -7.32 -4.58
C MET A 103 7.81 -7.10 -3.09
N GLN A 104 7.37 -5.90 -2.71
CA GLN A 104 6.95 -5.57 -1.35
C GLN A 104 5.44 -5.36 -1.29
N LEU A 105 4.80 -5.93 -0.26
CA LEU A 105 3.37 -5.83 -0.04
C LEU A 105 3.06 -5.41 1.40
N ILE A 106 2.13 -4.46 1.58
CA ILE A 106 1.58 -4.12 2.89
C ILE A 106 0.18 -4.73 3.00
N VAL A 107 -0.09 -5.44 4.10
CA VAL A 107 -1.34 -6.16 4.32
C VAL A 107 -1.91 -5.86 5.69
N GLY A 108 -3.22 -5.57 5.77
CA GLY A 108 -3.93 -5.32 7.03
C GLY A 108 -4.68 -6.52 7.60
N LYS A 109 -5.11 -7.45 6.73
CA LYS A 109 -5.98 -8.58 7.08
C LYS A 109 -5.40 -9.92 6.63
N VAL A 110 -5.53 -10.95 7.47
CA VAL A 110 -5.05 -12.31 7.15
C VAL A 110 -5.74 -12.88 5.90
N SER A 111 -6.99 -12.51 5.62
CA SER A 111 -7.72 -12.92 4.42
C SER A 111 -7.08 -12.46 3.10
N GLU A 112 -6.26 -11.40 3.13
CA GLU A 112 -5.51 -10.95 1.96
C GLU A 112 -4.28 -11.84 1.66
N LEU A 113 -3.84 -12.65 2.63
CA LEU A 113 -2.72 -13.59 2.50
C LEU A 113 -3.15 -14.93 1.89
N SER A 114 -4.12 -14.91 0.98
CA SER A 114 -4.51 -16.10 0.21
C SER A 114 -3.71 -16.19 -1.09
N GLU A 115 -3.47 -17.40 -1.57
CA GLU A 115 -2.75 -17.62 -2.84
C GLU A 115 -3.42 -16.91 -4.02
N THR A 116 -4.76 -16.90 -4.07
CA THR A 116 -5.55 -16.21 -5.10
C THR A 116 -5.30 -14.70 -5.10
N ASN A 117 -5.24 -14.09 -3.90
CA ASN A 117 -4.99 -12.67 -3.75
C ASN A 117 -3.55 -12.31 -4.13
N LEU A 118 -2.56 -13.08 -3.66
CA LEU A 118 -1.15 -12.86 -4.00
C LEU A 118 -0.91 -13.01 -5.50
N ARG A 119 -1.49 -14.03 -6.15
CA ARG A 119 -1.41 -14.21 -7.60
C ARG A 119 -2.00 -13.02 -8.36
N SER A 120 -3.11 -12.48 -7.89
CA SER A 120 -3.74 -11.29 -8.49
C SER A 120 -2.86 -10.04 -8.34
N LYS A 121 -2.21 -9.87 -7.18
CA LYS A 121 -1.27 -8.76 -6.94
C LYS A 121 -0.01 -8.87 -7.80
N ILE A 122 0.59 -10.07 -7.93
CA ILE A 122 1.75 -10.31 -8.80
C ILE A 122 1.43 -10.01 -10.27
N ARG A 123 0.26 -10.46 -10.75
CA ARG A 123 -0.17 -10.15 -12.13
C ARG A 123 -0.34 -8.66 -12.37
N SER A 124 -0.78 -7.94 -11.34
CA SER A 124 -1.00 -6.49 -11.44
C SER A 124 0.31 -5.70 -11.41
N SER A 125 1.32 -6.16 -10.66
CA SER A 125 2.63 -5.50 -10.59
C SER A 125 3.46 -5.73 -11.86
N ASN A 126 3.38 -6.90 -12.48
CA ASN A 126 4.15 -7.22 -13.70
C ASN A 126 3.53 -6.70 -15.00
N LEU A 127 2.34 -6.07 -14.94
CA LEU A 127 1.68 -5.55 -16.14
C LEU A 127 2.29 -4.23 -16.66
N ASP A 128 3.12 -3.55 -15.86
CA ASP A 128 3.73 -2.27 -16.26
C ASP A 128 5.07 -2.42 -17.01
N GLU A 129 5.67 -3.62 -17.07
CA GLU A 129 7.00 -3.82 -17.69
C GLU A 129 6.99 -4.53 -19.06
N VAL A 130 5.82 -4.87 -19.60
CA VAL A 130 5.71 -5.30 -21.01
C VAL A 130 5.31 -4.10 -21.85
N HIS A 131 6.24 -3.15 -22.00
CA HIS A 131 6.24 -2.32 -23.20
C HIS A 131 6.61 -3.26 -24.35
N ASP A 132 5.61 -3.56 -25.16
CA ASP A 132 5.70 -4.32 -26.39
C ASP A 132 6.59 -3.55 -27.38
N ASP A 133 7.90 -3.70 -27.24
CA ASP A 133 8.91 -3.32 -28.23
C ASP A 133 8.95 -4.37 -29.35
N SER A 134 7.78 -4.88 -29.75
CA SER A 134 7.60 -5.59 -31.01
C SER A 134 7.53 -4.56 -32.13
N ASP A 135 8.65 -3.86 -32.31
CA ASP A 135 8.89 -3.04 -33.47
C ASP A 135 8.84 -3.95 -34.70
N VAL A 136 7.96 -3.55 -35.60
CA VAL A 136 7.45 -4.28 -36.74
C VAL A 136 8.58 -4.48 -37.76
N LEU A 137 9.08 -5.71 -37.90
CA LEU A 137 9.83 -6.08 -39.11
C LEU A 137 8.84 -6.41 -40.25
N PRO A 138 9.00 -5.80 -41.43
CA PRO A 138 8.05 -5.94 -42.53
C PRO A 138 8.12 -7.34 -43.16
N THR A 139 6.96 -7.97 -43.26
CA THR A 139 6.74 -9.21 -44.00
C THR A 139 6.99 -8.98 -45.51
N PRO A 140 7.91 -9.71 -46.17
CA PRO A 140 8.02 -9.66 -47.62
C PRO A 140 6.93 -10.51 -48.29
N ALA A 141 6.44 -10.00 -49.41
CA ALA A 141 5.30 -10.46 -50.16
C ALA A 141 5.44 -11.86 -50.79
N ALA A 142 4.31 -12.55 -50.81
CA ALA A 142 3.74 -13.39 -51.86
C ALA A 142 4.66 -14.22 -52.77
N THR A 143 4.40 -15.54 -52.81
CA THR A 143 4.50 -16.34 -54.05
C THR A 143 3.37 -17.39 -54.07
N PRO A 144 2.66 -17.59 -55.21
CA PRO A 144 1.43 -18.37 -55.27
C PRO A 144 1.60 -19.81 -55.80
N ALA A 145 0.68 -20.66 -55.32
CA ALA A 145 -0.08 -21.72 -56.01
C ALA A 145 0.56 -23.02 -56.55
N TYR A 146 -0.18 -24.12 -56.30
CA TYR A 146 -0.48 -25.34 -57.08
C TYR A 146 -0.17 -26.69 -56.37
N PRO A 147 -0.85 -27.80 -56.73
CA PRO A 147 -2.28 -28.05 -56.49
C PRO A 147 -2.55 -29.42 -55.80
N ALA A 148 -3.84 -29.62 -55.48
CA ALA A 148 -4.42 -30.78 -54.81
C ALA A 148 -4.25 -32.13 -55.53
N THR A 149 -4.12 -33.20 -54.72
CA THR A 149 -4.44 -34.58 -55.10
C THR A 149 -5.45 -35.16 -54.10
N ILE A 150 -6.46 -35.82 -54.66
CA ILE A 150 -7.74 -36.25 -54.08
C ILE A 150 -7.73 -37.78 -53.80
N THR A 151 -8.57 -38.22 -52.84
CA THR A 151 -9.19 -39.56 -52.59
C THR A 151 -8.37 -40.71 -51.96
N PRO A 152 -9.00 -41.77 -51.38
CA PRO A 152 -10.30 -41.93 -50.66
C PRO A 152 -10.18 -42.79 -49.35
N PRO A 153 -11.30 -43.10 -48.61
CA PRO A 153 -11.29 -43.81 -47.34
C PRO A 153 -11.58 -45.31 -47.47
N SER A 154 -10.99 -46.14 -46.58
CA SER A 154 -11.39 -47.55 -46.39
C SER A 154 -11.48 -47.90 -44.91
N ALA A 155 -12.66 -48.38 -44.53
CA ALA A 155 -13.00 -49.01 -43.26
C ALA A 155 -12.30 -50.37 -43.11
N THR A 156 -11.99 -50.80 -41.87
CA THR A 156 -12.04 -52.23 -41.47
C THR A 156 -12.17 -52.36 -39.94
N ALA A 157 -12.89 -53.40 -39.55
CA ALA A 157 -13.49 -53.72 -38.27
C ALA A 157 -12.55 -54.16 -37.11
N SER A 158 -13.16 -54.23 -35.92
CA SER A 158 -12.70 -54.77 -34.62
C SER A 158 -12.21 -56.25 -34.68
N PRO A 159 -11.57 -56.83 -33.62
CA PRO A 159 -12.30 -57.30 -32.41
C PRO A 159 -11.47 -57.28 -31.08
N PRO A 160 -12.04 -57.72 -29.93
CA PRO A 160 -11.48 -57.51 -28.59
C PRO A 160 -10.63 -58.69 -28.09
N ARG A 161 -9.79 -58.47 -27.09
CA ARG A 161 -9.15 -59.55 -26.31
C ARG A 161 -9.27 -59.32 -24.81
N SER A 162 -10.10 -60.16 -24.22
CA SER A 162 -10.12 -60.55 -22.81
C SER A 162 -8.84 -61.33 -22.47
N PHE A 163 -8.27 -61.11 -21.29
CA PHE A 163 -7.38 -62.08 -20.65
C PHE A 163 -7.75 -62.23 -19.17
N THR A 164 -8.23 -63.43 -18.87
CA THR A 164 -8.20 -64.19 -17.61
C THR A 164 -6.82 -64.09 -16.94
N GLY A 165 -6.64 -63.88 -15.63
CA GLY A 165 -7.16 -64.67 -14.52
C GLY A 165 -6.10 -65.69 -14.09
N HIS A 166 -5.49 -65.57 -12.89
CA HIS A 166 -4.93 -66.65 -12.06
C HIS A 166 -4.25 -66.11 -10.76
N PRO A 167 -3.93 -66.95 -9.74
CA PRO A 167 -4.48 -66.80 -8.39
C PRO A 167 -3.43 -66.67 -7.25
N SER A 168 -3.98 -66.56 -6.03
CA SER A 168 -3.40 -66.83 -4.70
C SER A 168 -2.45 -68.07 -4.63
N PRO A 169 -1.55 -68.21 -3.63
CA PRO A 169 -1.99 -68.63 -2.28
C PRO A 169 -1.14 -68.25 -1.03
N SER A 170 -1.81 -68.39 0.13
CA SER A 170 -1.35 -68.92 1.46
C SER A 170 -0.27 -68.20 2.28
N ALA A 171 -0.59 -67.70 3.50
CA ALA A 171 -0.62 -68.41 4.81
C ALA A 171 0.80 -68.56 5.42
N ALA A 172 1.13 -68.42 6.70
CA ALA A 172 0.50 -68.30 8.02
C ALA A 172 1.56 -67.63 8.95
N THR A 173 1.31 -67.10 10.15
CA THR A 173 1.26 -67.87 11.42
C THR A 173 1.35 -66.90 12.61
N SER A 174 0.42 -67.03 13.56
CA SER A 174 0.54 -66.96 15.04
C SER A 174 1.55 -66.00 15.73
N HIS A 175 1.06 -65.11 16.61
CA HIS A 175 1.14 -65.28 18.08
C HIS A 175 0.63 -64.04 18.84
N ALA A 176 -0.35 -64.25 19.72
CA ALA A 176 -0.63 -63.40 20.88
C ALA A 176 0.39 -63.68 22.00
N PRO A 177 0.60 -62.75 22.96
CA PRO A 177 -0.01 -62.99 24.28
C PRO A 177 -0.44 -61.74 25.09
N LEU A 178 -1.56 -61.91 25.80
CA LEU A 178 -1.86 -61.57 27.20
C LEU A 178 -1.29 -60.30 27.88
N LEU A 179 -2.23 -59.39 28.22
CA LEU A 179 -2.50 -58.65 29.50
C LEU A 179 -1.45 -58.66 30.64
N PRO A 180 -1.33 -57.55 31.42
CA PRO A 180 -2.24 -57.37 32.57
C PRO A 180 -2.76 -55.94 32.83
N GLN A 181 -4.00 -55.87 33.35
CA GLN A 181 -4.60 -54.74 34.08
C GLN A 181 -3.91 -54.52 35.44
N PRO A 182 -4.04 -53.30 36.01
CA PRO A 182 -4.58 -53.21 37.38
C PRO A 182 -5.64 -52.10 37.49
N GLN A 183 -6.86 -52.44 37.91
CA GLN A 183 -7.36 -52.42 39.29
C GLN A 183 -7.66 -51.01 39.87
N THR A 184 -8.97 -50.75 39.92
CA THR A 184 -9.69 -49.80 40.76
C THR A 184 -9.59 -50.14 42.25
N SER A 185 -9.45 -49.17 43.16
CA SER A 185 -10.33 -49.01 44.36
C SER A 185 -10.11 -47.69 45.13
N PRO A 186 -11.07 -47.30 46.02
CA PRO A 186 -11.34 -45.94 46.50
C PRO A 186 -10.99 -45.71 48.00
N PHE A 187 -11.55 -44.66 48.64
CA PHE A 187 -11.50 -44.19 50.07
C PHE A 187 -10.51 -43.02 50.33
N ARG A 188 -10.77 -41.96 51.13
CA ARG A 188 -11.85 -41.59 52.08
C ARG A 188 -11.75 -40.08 52.44
N ALA A 189 -12.92 -39.49 52.77
CA ALA A 189 -13.28 -38.32 53.61
C ALA A 189 -12.21 -37.69 54.54
N ASP A 190 -12.24 -36.47 55.08
CA ASP A 190 -13.10 -35.25 55.23
C ASP A 190 -12.26 -34.27 56.14
N PRO A 191 -12.74 -33.19 56.79
CA PRO A 191 -13.52 -32.01 56.36
C PRO A 191 -12.91 -30.67 56.88
N ALA A 192 -13.47 -29.52 56.43
CA ALA A 192 -13.70 -28.24 57.15
C ALA A 192 -13.62 -27.04 56.17
N ALA A 193 -14.33 -25.92 56.26
CA ALA A 193 -15.58 -25.46 56.85
C ALA A 193 -15.65 -23.96 56.48
N LYS A 194 -16.88 -23.40 56.40
CA LYS A 194 -17.26 -21.98 56.17
C LYS A 194 -17.26 -21.57 54.70
N GLY A 195 -18.35 -21.16 54.06
CA GLY A 195 -19.65 -20.66 54.53
C GLY A 195 -19.87 -19.28 53.91
N ASN A 196 -20.75 -19.18 52.91
CA ASN A 196 -21.74 -18.11 52.77
C ASN A 196 -22.63 -18.34 51.55
N ALA A 197 -23.91 -18.54 51.84
CA ALA A 197 -25.03 -18.45 50.92
C ALA A 197 -25.64 -17.04 51.07
N MET A 198 -26.01 -16.41 49.95
CA MET A 198 -27.23 -15.62 49.89
C MET A 198 -27.81 -15.71 48.47
N MET A 199 -29.06 -16.16 48.44
CA MET A 199 -30.00 -16.19 47.32
C MET A 199 -30.45 -14.76 46.98
N VAL A 200 -30.76 -14.50 45.71
CA VAL A 200 -31.93 -13.70 45.33
C VAL A 200 -32.49 -14.24 44.01
N ASP A 201 -33.65 -14.89 44.11
CA ASP A 201 -34.58 -15.15 43.01
C ASP A 201 -35.15 -13.85 42.44
N THR A 202 -35.30 -13.75 41.12
CA THR A 202 -36.11 -12.68 40.49
C THR A 202 -37.16 -13.32 39.58
N PRO A 203 -38.47 -13.05 39.79
CA PRO A 203 -39.54 -13.68 39.03
C PRO A 203 -39.92 -12.93 37.75
N VAL A 204 -40.33 -13.72 36.76
CA VAL A 204 -40.95 -13.38 35.49
C VAL A 204 -42.46 -13.09 35.68
N ALA A 205 -42.97 -12.01 35.08
CA ALA A 205 -44.40 -11.79 34.81
C ALA A 205 -44.58 -10.69 33.71
N PRO A 206 -45.79 -10.44 33.15
CA PRO A 206 -46.13 -10.90 31.80
C PRO A 206 -46.58 -9.78 30.84
N ILE A 207 -46.74 -10.20 29.58
CA ILE A 207 -47.25 -9.49 28.40
C ILE A 207 -48.74 -9.10 28.59
N PRO A 208 -49.18 -7.94 28.07
CA PRO A 208 -50.57 -7.77 27.65
C PRO A 208 -50.69 -7.59 26.12
N SER A 209 -51.62 -8.35 25.54
CA SER A 209 -52.25 -8.07 24.24
C SER A 209 -53.53 -7.29 24.47
N THR A 210 -53.73 -6.21 23.73
CA THR A 210 -55.07 -5.68 23.41
C THR A 210 -55.08 -5.15 21.98
N ALA A 211 -55.98 -5.73 21.18
CA ALA A 211 -56.43 -5.17 19.92
C ALA A 211 -57.55 -4.17 20.20
N THR A 212 -57.54 -3.00 19.56
CA THR A 212 -58.77 -2.34 19.11
C THR A 212 -58.48 -1.41 17.93
N GLU A 213 -59.51 -1.32 17.10
CA GLU A 213 -59.70 -0.83 15.75
C GLU A 213 -60.11 0.66 15.72
N VAL A 214 -60.16 1.26 14.51
CA VAL A 214 -60.83 2.54 14.15
C VAL A 214 -60.05 3.80 14.64
N GLU A 215 -59.71 4.87 13.90
CA GLU A 215 -60.44 5.59 12.86
C GLU A 215 -59.53 6.58 12.08
N SER A 216 -59.97 6.91 10.86
CA SER A 216 -59.53 8.00 9.99
C SER A 216 -59.61 9.40 10.62
N ARG A 217 -58.60 10.27 10.42
CA ARG A 217 -58.79 11.73 10.21
C ARG A 217 -57.52 12.44 9.71
N LYS A 218 -57.79 13.43 8.84
CA LYS A 218 -56.94 14.30 8.02
C LYS A 218 -56.04 15.28 8.80
N PRO A 219 -55.10 15.98 8.10
CA PRO A 219 -54.09 16.84 8.71
C PRO A 219 -54.55 18.29 8.92
N GLN A 220 -54.14 18.88 10.04
CA GLN A 220 -54.03 20.32 10.33
C GLN A 220 -52.81 20.41 11.28
N GLY A 221 -51.81 21.27 11.14
CA GLY A 221 -51.82 22.66 10.70
C GLY A 221 -51.35 23.52 11.90
N LEU A 222 -50.19 24.16 11.75
CA LEU A 222 -49.66 25.29 12.53
C LEU A 222 -49.19 25.04 13.98
N ALA A 223 -47.90 25.30 14.23
CA ALA A 223 -47.49 26.39 15.11
C ALA A 223 -45.96 26.58 15.09
N TYR A 224 -45.54 27.79 14.76
CA TYR A 224 -44.20 28.33 14.98
C TYR A 224 -43.83 28.25 16.46
N GLN A 225 -42.62 27.78 16.78
CA GLN A 225 -41.97 28.09 18.05
C GLN A 225 -40.59 28.69 17.76
N GLN A 226 -40.50 30.00 17.97
CA GLN A 226 -39.29 30.80 17.94
C GLN A 226 -38.43 30.44 19.16
N SER A 227 -37.15 30.15 18.94
CA SER A 227 -36.15 30.07 20.00
C SER A 227 -35.40 31.41 20.13
N PRO A 228 -34.99 31.81 21.35
CA PRO A 228 -34.55 33.19 21.64
C PRO A 228 -33.08 33.46 21.31
N LEU A 229 -32.82 34.73 21.00
CA LEU A 229 -31.53 35.37 20.73
C LEU A 229 -30.62 35.40 21.98
N GLU A 230 -29.37 34.96 21.83
CA GLU A 230 -28.29 35.25 22.79
C GLU A 230 -27.53 36.53 22.39
N PRO A 231 -27.06 37.34 23.37
CA PRO A 231 -26.47 38.66 23.12
C PRO A 231 -24.95 38.64 22.88
N VAL A 232 -24.55 39.52 21.95
CA VAL A 232 -23.19 39.92 21.58
C VAL A 232 -22.55 40.79 22.68
N PRO A 233 -21.26 40.62 23.02
CA PRO A 233 -20.48 41.65 23.71
C PRO A 233 -19.70 42.54 22.74
N ASN A 234 -19.77 43.83 23.04
CA ASN A 234 -19.35 44.98 22.24
C ASN A 234 -17.83 45.16 22.09
N GLU A 235 -17.53 45.87 20.99
CA GLU A 235 -16.31 46.57 20.66
C GLU A 235 -15.74 47.42 21.80
N THR A 236 -14.40 47.49 21.87
CA THR A 236 -13.68 48.64 22.44
C THR A 236 -12.62 49.09 21.44
N LYS A 237 -12.66 50.38 21.14
CA LYS A 237 -11.91 51.10 20.12
C LYS A 237 -10.79 51.92 20.77
N LEU A 238 -9.71 52.15 19.98
CA LEU A 238 -8.63 53.15 20.12
C LEU A 238 -7.52 52.76 21.14
N SER A 239 -6.22 52.90 20.87
CA SER A 239 -5.54 54.00 20.18
C SER A 239 -4.15 53.66 19.62
N ASN A 240 -3.74 54.46 18.63
CA ASN A 240 -2.42 54.74 18.06
C ASN A 240 -1.17 54.52 18.93
N GLY A 241 -0.08 54.16 18.25
CA GLY A 241 1.29 54.41 18.71
C GLY A 241 2.33 53.74 17.79
N GLY A 242 2.78 54.44 16.76
CA GLY A 242 3.88 53.99 15.92
C GLY A 242 5.25 54.25 16.57
N THR A 243 6.19 53.33 16.37
CA THR A 243 7.63 53.60 16.37
C THR A 243 8.35 52.57 15.50
N SER A 244 9.00 53.10 14.46
CA SER A 244 10.10 52.49 13.74
C SER A 244 11.31 52.35 14.67
N LEU A 245 12.09 51.27 14.56
CA LEU A 245 13.54 51.27 14.28
C LEU A 245 14.23 49.94 14.66
N THR A 246 14.99 49.43 13.67
CA THR A 246 16.25 48.67 13.72
C THR A 246 16.28 47.15 14.03
N PRO A 247 17.06 46.37 13.25
CA PRO A 247 17.32 44.96 13.50
C PRO A 247 18.57 44.77 14.38
N SER A 248 18.45 44.03 15.49
CA SER A 248 19.60 43.62 16.30
C SER A 248 20.17 42.30 15.84
N ALA A 249 21.47 42.34 15.56
CA ALA A 249 22.30 41.25 15.10
C ALA A 249 22.41 40.09 16.09
N SER A 250 22.36 38.88 15.53
CA SER A 250 22.74 37.63 16.17
C SER A 250 24.25 37.57 16.39
N SER A 251 24.68 37.41 17.65
CA SER A 251 26.03 36.98 17.99
C SER A 251 25.93 35.82 18.98
N SER A 252 26.30 34.63 18.51
CA SER A 252 26.59 33.50 19.39
C SER A 252 27.80 32.72 18.86
N PRO A 253 28.65 32.19 19.74
CA PRO A 253 30.07 32.00 19.44
C PRO A 253 30.40 30.56 19.00
N ARG A 254 31.39 30.46 18.12
CA ARG A 254 32.09 29.23 17.74
C ARG A 254 32.65 28.49 18.96
N PRO A 255 32.54 27.15 19.04
CA PRO A 255 33.43 26.35 19.86
C PRO A 255 34.79 26.15 19.17
N SER A 256 35.85 26.35 19.95
CA SER A 256 37.25 26.20 19.61
C SER A 256 37.68 24.73 19.62
N THR A 257 38.20 24.26 18.49
CA THR A 257 38.88 22.97 18.37
C THR A 257 40.32 23.10 18.87
N LYS A 258 40.61 22.54 20.05
CA LYS A 258 41.96 22.36 20.59
C LYS A 258 42.42 20.91 20.39
N GLY A 259 43.61 20.77 19.81
CA GLY A 259 44.63 19.81 20.24
C GLY A 259 44.54 18.39 19.70
N LEU A 260 45.35 18.08 18.67
CA LEU A 260 45.91 16.74 18.46
C LEU A 260 47.45 16.85 18.37
N PRO A 261 48.19 15.94 19.01
CA PRO A 261 49.65 15.99 19.06
C PRO A 261 50.33 15.38 17.82
N HIS A 262 51.51 15.91 17.57
CA HIS A 262 52.58 15.39 16.73
C HIS A 262 52.79 13.88 16.89
N ASN A 263 52.89 13.17 15.76
CA ASN A 263 53.73 11.98 15.68
C ASN A 263 54.70 12.13 14.51
N SER A 264 55.95 12.41 14.86
CA SER A 264 57.11 12.36 13.99
C SER A 264 57.61 10.92 13.90
N ASN A 265 57.68 10.37 12.70
CA ASN A 265 58.70 9.36 12.41
C ASN A 265 59.21 9.52 10.98
N GLY A 266 60.52 9.60 10.89
CA GLY A 266 61.26 10.01 9.71
C GLY A 266 61.69 8.86 8.80
N SER A 267 62.29 9.32 7.70
CA SER A 267 63.28 8.62 6.88
C SER A 267 62.81 7.38 6.12
N SER A 268 62.69 7.53 4.80
CA SER A 268 63.84 7.22 3.95
C SER A 268 63.69 7.69 2.51
N ARG A 269 64.86 8.01 1.95
CA ARG A 269 65.22 8.43 0.61
C ARG A 269 64.49 7.68 -0.50
N ASN A 270 64.16 8.39 -1.59
CA ASN A 270 64.67 8.03 -2.91
C ASN A 270 64.71 9.26 -3.84
N LEU A 271 65.89 9.45 -4.43
CA LEU A 271 66.21 10.31 -5.56
C LEU A 271 65.84 9.60 -6.88
N TYR A 272 65.93 10.33 -8.00
CA TYR A 272 65.43 10.08 -9.36
C TYR A 272 63.98 10.55 -9.52
N GLY A 273 63.64 11.61 -10.27
CA GLY A 273 64.23 12.07 -11.53
C GLY A 273 63.23 11.75 -12.63
N GLY A 274 62.31 12.67 -12.92
CA GLY A 274 61.27 12.47 -13.93
C GLY A 274 60.29 13.63 -13.98
N VAL A 275 60.61 14.64 -14.79
CA VAL A 275 59.71 15.73 -15.16
C VAL A 275 58.57 15.15 -15.99
N THR A 276 57.38 15.04 -15.40
CA THR A 276 56.11 15.00 -16.13
C THR A 276 55.12 15.89 -15.38
N SER A 277 54.65 16.94 -16.06
CA SER A 277 53.61 17.83 -15.54
C SER A 277 52.31 17.04 -15.31
N PRO A 278 51.70 17.12 -14.12
CA PRO A 278 50.34 16.65 -13.92
C PRO A 278 49.38 17.71 -14.49
N VAL A 279 48.69 17.37 -15.58
CA VAL A 279 47.50 18.10 -16.03
C VAL A 279 46.40 17.90 -14.97
N PRO A 280 45.74 18.96 -14.48
CA PRO A 280 44.72 18.83 -13.44
C PRO A 280 43.45 18.18 -14.00
N ALA A 281 43.20 16.92 -13.66
CA ALA A 281 42.02 16.15 -14.04
C ALA A 281 40.77 16.44 -13.18
N LEU A 282 40.64 17.67 -12.65
CA LEU A 282 39.57 18.05 -11.72
C LEU A 282 38.52 19.01 -12.30
N GLU A 283 38.62 19.35 -13.60
CA GLU A 283 37.78 20.36 -14.24
C GLU A 283 36.70 19.81 -15.19
N LEU A 284 36.60 18.49 -15.34
CA LEU A 284 35.68 17.86 -16.31
C LEU A 284 34.45 17.16 -15.72
N GLN A 285 34.29 17.13 -14.39
CA GLN A 285 33.11 16.53 -13.75
C GLN A 285 32.01 17.53 -13.35
N THR A 286 32.31 18.83 -13.29
CA THR A 286 31.31 19.88 -13.01
C THR A 286 30.44 20.21 -14.22
N SER A 287 30.91 19.97 -15.45
CA SER A 287 30.21 20.40 -16.67
C SER A 287 29.00 19.53 -17.08
N VAL A 288 28.90 18.30 -16.56
CA VAL A 288 27.79 17.39 -16.90
C VAL A 288 26.54 17.70 -16.08
N SER A 289 26.69 18.04 -14.79
CA SER A 289 25.56 18.40 -13.93
C SER A 289 24.89 19.72 -14.34
N ASP A 290 25.68 20.71 -14.77
CA ASP A 290 25.13 22.01 -15.17
C ASP A 290 24.30 21.93 -16.45
N ARG A 291 24.74 21.11 -17.43
CA ARG A 291 23.97 20.89 -18.67
C ARG A 291 22.63 20.21 -18.40
N PHE A 292 22.58 19.26 -17.47
CA PHE A 292 21.33 18.58 -17.11
C PHE A 292 20.34 19.55 -16.42
N LEU A 293 20.84 20.39 -15.52
CA LEU A 293 20.04 21.43 -14.86
C LEU A 293 19.50 22.46 -15.84
N GLU A 294 20.31 22.88 -16.81
CA GLU A 294 19.90 23.85 -17.83
C GLU A 294 18.85 23.27 -18.80
N GLU A 295 19.01 22.00 -19.21
CA GLU A 295 18.03 21.29 -20.02
C GLU A 295 16.69 21.12 -19.28
N GLU A 296 16.73 20.77 -18.00
CA GLU A 296 15.51 20.63 -17.17
C GLU A 296 14.81 21.99 -16.97
N LEU A 297 15.56 23.07 -16.80
CA LEU A 297 15.00 24.43 -16.69
C LEU A 297 14.36 24.87 -18.02
N ALA A 298 15.02 24.60 -19.16
CA ALA A 298 14.47 24.88 -20.49
C ALA A 298 13.17 24.09 -20.75
N LYS A 299 13.11 22.81 -20.32
CA LYS A 299 11.88 22.00 -20.37
C LYS A 299 10.77 22.62 -19.52
N ARG A 300 11.08 23.06 -18.30
CA ARG A 300 10.11 23.75 -17.42
C ARG A 300 9.58 25.04 -18.03
N LEU A 301 10.45 25.88 -18.61
CA LEU A 301 10.03 27.14 -19.24
C LEU A 301 9.16 26.89 -20.48
N THR A 302 9.52 25.92 -21.31
CA THR A 302 8.76 25.58 -22.52
C THR A 302 7.39 25.01 -22.17
N LEU A 303 7.31 24.12 -21.16
CA LEU A 303 6.05 23.55 -20.70
C LEU A 303 5.16 24.64 -20.09
N LYS A 304 5.73 25.50 -19.25
CA LYS A 304 5.02 26.65 -18.68
C LYS A 304 4.47 27.58 -19.75
N ALA A 305 5.28 27.93 -20.75
CA ALA A 305 4.83 28.76 -21.87
C ALA A 305 3.69 28.11 -22.67
N ARG A 306 3.71 26.78 -22.85
CA ARG A 306 2.64 26.05 -23.54
C ARG A 306 1.36 25.99 -22.71
N ILE A 307 1.47 25.81 -21.39
CA ILE A 307 0.34 25.88 -20.47
C ILE A 307 -0.25 27.29 -20.47
N ASP A 308 0.59 28.33 -20.45
CA ASP A 308 0.16 29.72 -20.47
C ASP A 308 -0.49 30.08 -21.83
N ASP A 309 0.04 29.62 -22.97
CA ASP A 309 -0.59 29.86 -24.29
C ASP A 309 -1.94 29.15 -24.42
N ASP A 310 -2.05 27.91 -23.94
CA ASP A 310 -3.32 27.18 -23.88
C ASP A 310 -4.33 27.88 -22.94
N THR A 311 -3.85 28.43 -21.82
CA THR A 311 -4.66 29.22 -20.88
C THR A 311 -5.13 30.53 -21.52
N MET A 312 -4.27 31.17 -22.33
CA MET A 312 -4.59 32.40 -23.03
C MET A 312 -5.53 32.19 -24.24
N ARG A 313 -5.47 31.01 -24.89
CA ARG A 313 -6.34 30.66 -26.01
C ARG A 313 -7.72 30.15 -25.56
N GLY A 314 -7.80 29.47 -24.41
CA GLY A 314 -9.03 28.92 -23.86
C GLY A 314 -9.66 29.81 -22.79
N LYS A 315 -10.20 30.97 -23.19
CA LYS A 315 -10.47 32.12 -22.30
C LYS A 315 -11.41 31.90 -21.10
N ASP A 316 -12.14 30.80 -20.95
CA ASP A 316 -13.24 30.80 -19.95
C ASP A 316 -13.32 29.67 -18.91
N ASN A 317 -12.51 28.60 -18.91
CA ASN A 317 -12.71 27.51 -17.91
C ASN A 317 -11.45 26.69 -17.54
N ALA A 318 -10.24 27.21 -17.73
CA ALA A 318 -9.03 26.49 -17.33
C ALA A 318 -8.75 26.67 -15.83
N MET A 319 -8.93 25.60 -15.05
CA MET A 319 -8.52 25.53 -13.64
C MET A 319 -7.40 24.51 -13.50
N SER A 320 -6.36 24.85 -12.74
CA SER A 320 -5.24 23.96 -12.47
C SER A 320 -4.74 24.14 -11.05
N GLY A 321 -4.02 23.13 -10.54
CA GLY A 321 -3.47 23.16 -9.19
C GLY A 321 -3.00 21.79 -8.73
N PHE A 322 -2.63 21.68 -7.46
CA PHE A 322 -2.38 20.39 -6.84
C PHE A 322 -3.65 19.86 -6.18
N ILE A 323 -3.90 18.57 -6.38
CA ILE A 323 -4.96 17.83 -5.71
C ILE A 323 -4.44 16.46 -5.35
N ALA A 324 -4.97 15.84 -4.31
CA ALA A 324 -4.71 14.44 -4.05
C ALA A 324 -5.89 13.60 -4.50
N VAL A 325 -5.58 12.45 -5.08
CA VAL A 325 -6.56 11.56 -5.71
C VAL A 325 -6.31 10.10 -5.29
N GLN A 326 -7.40 9.38 -5.04
CA GLN A 326 -7.43 7.94 -4.82
C GLN A 326 -8.57 7.37 -5.68
N GLY A 327 -8.28 6.47 -6.61
CA GLY A 327 -9.28 5.99 -7.55
C GLY A 327 -8.70 5.23 -8.74
N GLY A 328 -9.58 4.79 -9.62
CA GLY A 328 -9.24 3.91 -10.73
C GLY A 328 -8.64 2.59 -10.22
N LYS A 329 -7.43 2.25 -10.68
CA LYS A 329 -6.70 1.05 -10.26
C LYS A 329 -5.86 1.25 -8.98
N SER A 330 -5.82 2.46 -8.42
CA SER A 330 -4.94 2.81 -7.30
C SER A 330 -5.71 2.94 -5.99
N TYR A 331 -5.39 2.09 -5.02
CA TYR A 331 -5.93 2.15 -3.65
C TYR A 331 -5.21 3.14 -2.74
N TYR A 332 -4.17 3.84 -3.21
CA TYR A 332 -3.40 4.79 -2.44
C TYR A 332 -3.65 6.22 -2.92
N TRP A 333 -3.66 7.15 -1.98
CA TRP A 333 -3.69 8.59 -2.26
C TRP A 333 -2.40 9.03 -2.94
N LYS A 334 -2.54 9.71 -4.09
CA LYS A 334 -1.43 10.28 -4.86
C LYS A 334 -1.65 11.78 -5.02
N ARG A 335 -0.64 12.59 -4.74
CA ARG A 335 -0.67 14.02 -5.06
C ARG A 335 -0.37 14.19 -6.54
N ARG A 336 -1.27 14.87 -7.26
CA ARG A 336 -1.22 15.09 -8.71
C ARG A 336 -1.38 16.57 -9.00
N TRP A 337 -0.72 17.03 -10.05
CA TRP A 337 -1.04 18.31 -10.66
C TRP A 337 -2.23 18.10 -11.59
N PHE A 338 -3.33 18.79 -11.38
CA PHE A 338 -4.49 18.66 -12.24
C PHE A 338 -4.62 19.86 -13.18
N VAL A 339 -5.21 19.62 -14.34
CA VAL A 339 -5.61 20.67 -15.27
C VAL A 339 -6.96 20.28 -15.87
N ILE A 340 -7.96 21.15 -15.73
CA ILE A 340 -9.26 21.00 -16.39
C ILE A 340 -9.20 21.78 -17.70
N ARG A 341 -9.38 21.08 -18.83
CA ARG A 341 -9.43 21.71 -20.16
C ARG A 341 -10.66 21.18 -20.92
N GLY A 342 -11.55 22.08 -21.31
CA GLY A 342 -12.80 21.69 -21.95
C GLY A 342 -13.65 20.82 -21.02
N SER A 343 -14.01 19.61 -21.45
CA SER A 343 -14.75 18.62 -20.64
C SER A 343 -13.86 17.54 -20.02
N THR A 344 -12.53 17.72 -20.03
CA THR A 344 -11.59 16.68 -19.59
C THR A 344 -10.76 17.19 -18.41
N LEU A 345 -10.70 16.39 -17.35
CA LEU A 345 -9.83 16.58 -16.20
C LEU A 345 -8.57 15.73 -16.37
N TYR A 346 -7.44 16.39 -16.58
CA TYR A 346 -6.13 15.75 -16.72
C TYR A 346 -5.42 15.72 -15.37
N LEU A 347 -4.84 14.57 -15.02
CA LEU A 347 -4.06 14.37 -13.79
C LEU A 347 -2.62 14.02 -14.15
N TYR A 348 -1.68 14.87 -13.78
CA TYR A 348 -0.25 14.75 -14.06
C TYR A 348 0.52 14.32 -12.80
N PRO A 349 1.60 13.53 -12.93
CA PRO A 349 2.48 13.20 -11.81
C PRO A 349 3.06 14.42 -11.10
N SER A 350 3.38 15.46 -11.88
CA SER A 350 3.93 16.74 -11.43
C SER A 350 3.47 17.84 -12.38
N GLU A 351 3.63 19.09 -11.96
CA GLU A 351 3.39 20.28 -12.80
C GLU A 351 4.24 20.29 -14.08
N THR A 352 5.41 19.64 -14.02
CA THR A 352 6.40 19.61 -15.10
C THR A 352 6.27 18.40 -16.01
N ALA A 353 5.33 17.50 -15.72
CA ALA A 353 5.16 16.29 -16.52
C ALA A 353 4.52 16.62 -17.88
N VAL A 354 5.07 16.04 -18.94
CA VAL A 354 4.61 16.29 -20.32
C VAL A 354 3.29 15.56 -20.60
N SER A 355 3.13 14.35 -20.06
CA SER A 355 1.97 13.50 -20.26
C SER A 355 1.15 13.32 -18.97
N PRO A 356 -0.19 13.35 -19.05
CA PRO A 356 -1.03 13.03 -17.91
C PRO A 356 -0.88 11.55 -17.55
N SER A 357 -0.94 11.22 -16.26
CA SER A 357 -1.15 9.86 -15.78
C SER A 357 -2.55 9.36 -16.11
N ASP A 358 -3.55 10.23 -15.95
CA ASP A 358 -4.95 9.90 -16.16
C ASP A 358 -5.67 11.08 -16.85
N ALA A 359 -6.67 10.75 -17.67
CA ALA A 359 -7.56 11.70 -18.31
C ALA A 359 -9.01 11.27 -18.06
N LEU A 360 -9.76 12.12 -17.35
CA LEU A 360 -11.11 11.83 -16.89
C LEU A 360 -12.10 12.70 -17.67
N GLU A 361 -12.95 12.07 -18.47
CA GLU A 361 -14.01 12.76 -19.21
C GLU A 361 -15.15 13.14 -18.25
N LEU A 362 -15.29 14.43 -17.96
CA LEU A 362 -16.30 14.96 -17.04
C LEU A 362 -17.73 14.73 -17.54
N ARG A 363 -17.91 14.55 -18.85
CA ARG A 363 -19.18 14.16 -19.47
C ARG A 363 -19.57 12.70 -19.20
N ASP A 364 -18.60 11.86 -18.86
CA ASP A 364 -18.82 10.45 -18.49
C ASP A 364 -19.14 10.28 -17.00
N MET A 365 -19.27 11.38 -16.26
CA MET A 365 -19.59 11.36 -14.85
C MET A 365 -21.02 10.79 -14.65
N ALA A 366 -21.14 9.80 -13.78
CA ALA A 366 -22.37 9.08 -13.50
C ALA A 366 -23.30 9.86 -12.55
N ASP A 367 -22.73 10.60 -11.61
CA ASP A 367 -23.46 11.34 -10.57
C ASP A 367 -22.80 12.71 -10.29
N TYR A 368 -23.52 13.61 -9.63
CA TYR A 368 -23.01 14.92 -9.20
C TYR A 368 -21.88 14.77 -8.17
N PRO A 369 -20.87 15.67 -8.13
CA PRO A 369 -19.81 15.61 -7.12
C PRO A 369 -20.39 15.63 -5.70
N ARG A 370 -20.00 14.67 -4.86
CA ARG A 370 -20.49 14.54 -3.47
C ARG A 370 -19.39 14.84 -2.47
N ASP A 371 -19.78 15.34 -1.29
CA ASP A 371 -18.88 15.44 -0.16
C ASP A 371 -18.46 14.04 0.30
N ALA A 372 -17.18 13.83 0.59
CA ALA A 372 -16.63 12.55 1.03
C ALA A 372 -15.95 12.63 2.41
N GLU A 373 -16.04 13.77 3.10
CA GLU A 373 -15.32 14.03 4.33
C GLU A 373 -15.68 13.03 5.44
N ALA A 374 -16.96 12.70 5.56
CA ALA A 374 -17.44 11.69 6.51
C ALA A 374 -16.99 10.27 6.15
N ASP A 375 -16.81 9.97 4.86
CA ASP A 375 -16.50 8.62 4.37
C ASP A 375 -15.01 8.30 4.53
N VAL A 376 -14.14 9.24 4.16
CA VAL A 376 -12.68 9.03 4.19
C VAL A 376 -11.99 9.70 5.39
N LEU A 377 -12.72 10.46 6.20
CA LEU A 377 -12.22 11.20 7.36
C LEU A 377 -11.06 12.16 6.99
N ILE A 378 -11.12 12.72 5.78
CA ILE A 378 -10.15 13.70 5.28
C ILE A 378 -10.90 15.01 5.00
N PRO A 379 -10.50 16.13 5.61
CA PRO A 379 -11.15 17.42 5.39
C PRO A 379 -11.02 17.85 3.93
N ASN A 380 -12.02 18.55 3.42
CA ASN A 380 -12.06 19.01 2.03
C ASN A 380 -11.97 17.87 1.00
N SER A 381 -12.40 16.67 1.37
CA SER A 381 -12.52 15.56 0.43
C SER A 381 -13.88 15.54 -0.27
N PHE A 382 -13.88 15.00 -1.48
CA PHE A 382 -15.06 14.85 -2.31
C PHE A 382 -14.91 13.66 -3.26
N PHE A 383 -16.04 13.22 -3.81
CA PHE A 383 -16.18 12.00 -4.57
C PHE A 383 -16.74 12.29 -5.96
N LEU A 384 -16.13 11.70 -6.99
CA LEU A 384 -16.59 11.69 -8.37
C LEU A 384 -16.75 10.23 -8.84
N GLU A 385 -17.87 9.91 -9.49
CA GLU A 385 -18.11 8.58 -10.08
C GLU A 385 -18.17 8.70 -11.60
N PHE A 386 -17.34 7.94 -12.30
CA PHE A 386 -17.32 7.90 -13.77
C PHE A 386 -17.83 6.55 -14.26
N ARG A 387 -18.64 6.54 -15.33
CA ARG A 387 -19.25 5.30 -15.83
C ARG A 387 -18.20 4.32 -16.37
N SER A 388 -17.18 4.81 -17.06
CA SER A 388 -16.14 3.98 -17.67
C SER A 388 -14.97 3.65 -16.72
N GLN A 389 -14.66 4.53 -15.77
CA GLN A 389 -13.44 4.43 -14.94
C GLN A 389 -13.73 4.12 -13.47
N GLY A 390 -14.99 4.18 -13.05
CA GLY A 390 -15.41 3.91 -11.68
C GLY A 390 -15.20 5.10 -10.73
N PRO A 391 -15.16 4.83 -9.41
CA PRO A 391 -15.10 5.86 -8.38
C PRO A 391 -13.70 6.48 -8.21
N PHE A 392 -13.68 7.78 -7.96
CA PHE A 392 -12.51 8.55 -7.56
C PHE A 392 -12.84 9.42 -6.34
N TYR A 393 -11.97 9.36 -5.35
CA TYR A 393 -11.93 10.26 -4.21
C TYR A 393 -10.84 11.29 -4.43
N PHE A 394 -11.16 12.54 -4.11
CA PHE A 394 -10.24 13.67 -4.18
C PHE A 394 -10.19 14.36 -2.82
N TYR A 395 -9.07 15.00 -2.52
CA TYR A 395 -9.03 16.01 -1.46
C TYR A 395 -8.25 17.24 -1.93
N ALA A 396 -8.78 18.42 -1.61
CA ALA A 396 -8.16 19.71 -1.89
C ALA A 396 -7.47 20.26 -0.64
N ASP A 397 -6.40 21.04 -0.82
CA ASP A 397 -5.66 21.62 0.32
C ASP A 397 -6.47 22.71 1.07
N SER A 398 -7.50 23.29 0.44
CA SER A 398 -8.39 24.29 1.05
C SER A 398 -9.86 24.07 0.68
N ALA A 399 -10.75 24.58 1.54
CA ALA A 399 -12.20 24.55 1.31
C ALA A 399 -12.60 25.36 0.05
N ASP A 400 -11.95 26.49 -0.17
CA ASP A 400 -12.19 27.35 -1.35
C ASP A 400 -11.84 26.61 -2.64
N LEU A 401 -10.68 25.94 -2.67
CA LEU A 401 -10.25 25.16 -3.83
C LEU A 401 -11.22 24.00 -4.11
N LYS A 402 -11.69 23.30 -3.07
CA LYS A 402 -12.74 22.28 -3.20
C LYS A 402 -14.02 22.86 -3.79
N ALA A 403 -14.49 24.00 -3.27
CA ALA A 403 -15.73 24.62 -3.72
C ALA A 403 -15.66 25.06 -5.19
N GLU A 404 -14.57 25.73 -5.58
CA GLU A 404 -14.32 26.14 -6.97
C GLU A 404 -14.22 24.93 -7.91
N PHE A 405 -13.48 23.90 -7.50
CA PHE A 405 -13.31 22.69 -8.29
C PHE A 405 -14.64 21.96 -8.51
N ILE A 406 -15.41 21.74 -7.45
CA ILE A 406 -16.73 21.09 -7.53
C ILE A 406 -17.66 21.90 -8.43
N HIS A 407 -17.70 23.23 -8.26
CA HIS A 407 -18.54 24.10 -9.08
C HIS A 407 -18.19 24.01 -10.57
N LEU A 408 -16.90 24.05 -10.89
CA LEU A 408 -16.42 23.96 -12.27
C LEU A 408 -16.71 22.58 -12.89
N VAL A 409 -16.40 21.49 -12.18
CA VAL A 409 -16.69 20.13 -12.65
C VAL A 409 -18.18 19.93 -12.87
N ALA A 410 -19.01 20.39 -11.93
CA ALA A 410 -20.47 20.34 -12.06
C ALA A 410 -20.99 21.11 -13.28
N LYS A 411 -20.41 22.27 -13.58
CA LYS A 411 -20.76 23.08 -14.75
C LYS A 411 -20.38 22.36 -16.05
N LEU A 412 -19.17 21.82 -16.12
CA LEU A 412 -18.63 21.17 -17.32
C LEU A 412 -19.25 19.80 -17.60
N ALA A 413 -19.64 19.04 -16.57
CA ALA A 413 -20.34 17.77 -16.74
C ALA A 413 -21.74 17.92 -17.37
N ARG A 414 -22.34 19.12 -17.30
CA ARG A 414 -23.66 19.42 -17.88
C ARG A 414 -23.60 20.03 -19.28
N ALA A 415 -22.41 20.47 -19.70
CA ALA A 415 -22.18 21.16 -20.98
C ALA A 415 -21.74 20.17 -22.06
#